data_AF-A0A6A2YCP5-F1
#
_entry.id   AF-A0A6A2YCP5-F1
#
_cell.length_a   1.000
_cell.length_b   1.000
_cell.length_c   1.000
_cell.angle_alpha   90.00
_cell.angle_beta   90.00
_cell.angle_gamma   90.00
#
_symmetry.space_group_name_H-M   'P 1'
#
loop_
_entity.id
_entity.type
_entity.pdbx_description
1 polymer ?
#
loop_
_entity_poly.entity_id
_entity_poly.type
_entity_poly.pdbx_seq_one_letter_code
_entity_poly.pdbx_strand_id
1 'polypeptide(L)'
;MSTRATAEISSGNDSTSGPDGDSRLNFGDDDENMVSESKNISVQGHAFETSIIGRNRDKHLRYRTRVFAAECLSYLPEAVGKNPAHFDLSLARRKVANEQASGDWLVLKVQELISVAYQISTIQFENMRPIGVGLLSSVVDKFETVPDPELPGHFLLEQYQAQLISAVRTALDTSSGPVLLEAGLLLATKVRAF
;
A
#
# COMPACT_ATOMS: atom_id res chain seq x y z
N MET A 1 32.00 48.98 -48.72
CA MET A 1 31.67 49.74 -47.49
C MET A 1 31.29 48.68 -46.45
N SER A 2 32.20 48.15 -45.62
CA SER A 2 32.83 48.73 -44.41
C SER A 2 31.75 49.27 -43.47
N THR A 3 31.51 48.80 -42.23
CA THR A 3 32.41 48.54 -41.07
C THR A 3 31.76 47.51 -40.11
N ARG A 4 32.42 46.47 -39.57
CA ARG A 4 33.42 46.35 -38.47
C ARG A 4 32.80 46.25 -37.04
N ALA A 5 33.27 45.19 -36.36
CA ALA A 5 33.00 44.62 -35.03
C ALA A 5 32.95 45.53 -33.79
N THR A 6 32.33 45.01 -32.72
CA THR A 6 32.93 44.92 -31.37
C THR A 6 32.33 43.76 -30.58
N ALA A 7 33.22 42.90 -30.08
CA ALA A 7 32.98 41.95 -29.01
C ALA A 7 33.30 42.63 -27.68
N GLU A 8 32.49 42.38 -26.64
CA GLU A 8 32.91 42.59 -25.26
C GLU A 8 32.69 41.29 -24.47
N ILE A 9 33.81 40.85 -23.90
CA ILE A 9 33.96 39.76 -22.95
C ILE A 9 33.80 40.39 -21.56
N SER A 10 32.97 39.80 -20.71
CA SER A 10 33.09 39.99 -19.26
C SER A 10 32.87 38.66 -18.54
N SER A 11 33.98 38.16 -18.00
CA SER A 11 34.14 37.05 -17.08
C SER A 11 33.30 37.19 -15.82
N GLY A 12 32.84 36.07 -15.24
CA GLY A 12 32.13 36.11 -13.98
C GLY A 12 31.66 34.76 -13.42
N ASN A 13 32.63 33.92 -13.07
CA ASN A 13 32.60 32.92 -12.00
C ASN A 13 31.75 31.64 -12.17
N ASP A 14 32.50 30.55 -12.33
CA ASP A 14 32.18 29.17 -12.01
C ASP A 14 31.74 29.03 -10.54
N SER A 15 30.59 28.41 -10.31
CA SER A 15 30.16 27.93 -9.01
C SER A 15 29.19 26.77 -9.24
N THR A 16 29.77 25.60 -9.42
CA THR A 16 29.10 24.31 -9.21
C THR A 16 28.53 24.28 -7.79
N SER A 17 27.22 24.41 -7.68
CA SER A 17 26.49 24.06 -6.46
C SER A 17 25.17 23.43 -6.86
N GLY A 18 25.21 22.11 -7.07
CA GLY A 18 24.00 21.31 -7.04
C GLY A 18 23.43 21.37 -5.62
N PRO A 19 22.18 21.78 -5.42
CA PRO A 19 21.52 21.46 -4.17
C PRO A 19 21.10 20.00 -4.27
N ASP A 20 21.66 19.18 -3.38
CA ASP A 20 21.08 17.91 -2.99
C ASP A 20 19.59 18.13 -2.75
N GLY A 21 18.79 17.73 -3.72
CA GLY A 21 17.34 17.69 -3.64
C GLY A 21 16.99 16.55 -2.71
N ASP A 22 17.19 16.79 -1.42
CA ASP A 22 16.75 15.96 -0.32
C ASP A 22 15.24 15.86 -0.48
N SER A 23 14.83 14.82 -1.20
CA SER A 23 13.45 14.50 -1.49
C SER A 23 12.86 14.08 -0.16
N ARG A 24 12.43 15.09 0.62
CA ARG A 24 11.72 14.91 1.89
C ARG A 24 10.39 14.28 1.53
N LEU A 25 10.44 12.96 1.30
CA LEU A 25 9.27 12.12 1.24
C LEU A 25 8.49 12.43 2.52
N ASN A 26 7.27 12.92 2.35
CA ASN A 26 6.40 13.21 3.47
C ASN A 26 6.01 11.86 4.11
N PHE A 27 6.86 11.36 5.00
CA PHE A 27 6.55 10.25 5.89
C PHE A 27 5.51 10.78 6.88
N GLY A 28 4.26 10.90 6.44
CA GLY A 28 3.13 11.34 7.25
C GLY A 28 3.17 10.74 8.66
N ASP A 29 2.68 11.50 9.63
CA ASP A 29 2.76 11.09 11.04
C ASP A 29 1.97 9.80 11.25
N ASP A 30 2.73 8.76 11.54
CA ASP A 30 2.30 7.40 11.80
C ASP A 30 2.77 7.07 13.21
N ASP A 31 1.99 7.57 14.16
CA ASP A 31 2.17 7.36 15.61
C ASP A 31 1.61 5.99 16.06
N GLU A 32 1.33 5.08 15.12
CA GLU A 32 0.94 3.70 15.40
C GLU A 32 2.16 2.92 15.93
N ASN A 33 2.34 3.04 17.24
CA ASN A 33 3.48 2.53 17.99
C ASN A 33 3.48 1.00 18.10
N MET A 34 4.15 0.31 17.17
CA MET A 34 4.31 -1.15 17.16
C MET A 34 5.44 -1.68 18.06
N VAL A 35 6.12 -0.80 18.82
CA VAL A 35 7.16 -1.18 19.79
C VAL A 35 7.05 -0.26 21.01
N SER A 36 6.89 -0.77 22.22
CA SER A 36 6.79 0.07 23.43
C SER A 36 7.97 1.06 23.50
N GLU A 37 7.68 2.36 23.61
CA GLU A 37 8.70 3.38 23.79
C GLU A 37 9.56 3.01 25.01
N SER A 38 10.82 2.67 24.74
CA SER A 38 11.83 2.56 25.79
C SER A 38 12.13 3.98 26.24
N LYS A 39 11.44 4.38 27.32
CA LYS A 39 11.55 5.66 28.02
C LYS A 39 13.03 6.02 28.23
N ASN A 40 13.57 6.91 27.40
CA ASN A 40 14.98 7.30 27.48
C ASN A 40 15.14 8.70 28.10
N ILE A 41 16.05 8.75 29.07
CA ILE A 41 16.31 9.86 29.98
C ILE A 41 17.00 11.02 29.24
N SER A 42 16.55 12.25 29.55
CA SER A 42 17.02 13.52 28.99
C SER A 42 18.50 13.82 29.30
N VAL A 43 19.32 14.08 28.27
CA VAL A 43 20.61 14.80 28.38
C VAL A 43 20.82 15.72 27.16
N GLN A 44 21.37 16.91 27.44
CA GLN A 44 21.40 18.17 26.67
C GLN A 44 22.05 18.21 25.27
N GLY A 45 21.51 19.12 24.43
CA GLY A 45 22.27 19.95 23.48
C GLY A 45 22.61 19.34 22.14
N HIS A 46 23.68 18.55 22.06
CA HIS A 46 24.13 17.89 20.83
C HIS A 46 23.38 16.58 20.53
N ALA A 47 22.76 15.99 21.55
CA ALA A 47 21.90 14.81 21.42
C ALA A 47 20.61 15.10 20.64
N PHE A 48 20.20 16.37 20.51
CA PHE A 48 18.95 16.73 19.85
C PHE A 48 18.99 16.50 18.33
N GLU A 49 20.04 16.93 17.64
CA GLU A 49 20.23 16.65 16.20
C GLU A 49 20.37 15.15 15.92
N THR A 50 21.18 14.43 16.70
CA THR A 50 21.29 12.96 16.58
C THR A 50 19.95 12.27 16.83
N SER A 51 19.13 12.77 17.77
CA SER A 51 17.80 12.23 18.04
C SER A 51 16.76 12.52 16.95
N ILE A 52 16.88 13.66 16.25
CA ILE A 52 16.02 14.04 15.12
C ILE A 52 16.40 13.19 13.89
N ILE A 53 17.70 13.03 13.64
CA ILE A 53 18.22 12.16 12.57
C ILE A 53 17.84 10.70 12.86
N GLY A 54 17.96 10.23 14.10
CA GLY A 54 17.51 8.90 14.53
C GLY A 54 16.01 8.69 14.28
N ARG A 55 15.17 9.62 14.76
CA ARG A 55 13.70 9.56 14.55
C ARG A 55 13.31 9.57 13.07
N ASN A 56 13.97 10.38 12.24
CA ASN A 56 13.71 10.40 10.79
C ASN A 56 14.15 9.11 10.11
N ARG A 57 15.28 8.53 10.51
CA ARG A 57 15.73 7.21 10.03
C ARG A 57 14.75 6.11 10.45
N ASP A 58 14.25 6.14 11.69
CA ASP A 58 13.26 5.18 12.17
C ASP A 58 11.93 5.31 11.42
N LYS A 59 11.45 6.55 11.16
CA LYS A 59 10.28 6.81 10.31
C LYS A 59 10.49 6.25 8.89
N HIS A 60 11.65 6.50 8.30
CA HIS A 60 11.98 6.00 6.96
C HIS A 60 12.04 4.47 6.90
N LEU A 61 12.69 3.83 7.89
CA LEU A 61 12.75 2.37 7.99
C LEU A 61 11.37 1.75 8.19
N ARG A 62 10.55 2.32 9.08
CA ARG A 62 9.15 1.89 9.29
C ARG A 62 8.34 1.96 8.00
N TYR A 63 8.42 3.09 7.29
CA TYR A 63 7.77 3.24 5.99
C TYR A 63 8.23 2.18 4.99
N ARG A 64 9.54 1.96 4.86
CA ARG A 64 10.08 0.93 3.94
C ARG A 64 9.61 -0.48 4.29
N THR A 65 9.57 -0.84 5.57
CA THR A 65 9.03 -2.13 6.02
C THR A 65 7.55 -2.27 5.68
N ARG A 66 6.76 -1.20 5.83
CA ARG A 66 5.33 -1.20 5.49
C ARG A 66 5.09 -1.37 3.98
N VAL A 67 5.87 -0.67 3.14
CA VAL A 67 5.81 -0.85 1.68
C VAL A 67 6.12 -2.30 1.31
N PHE A 68 7.23 -2.84 1.83
CA PHE A 68 7.62 -4.22 1.57
C PHE A 68 6.57 -5.23 2.03
N ALA A 69 5.98 -5.04 3.21
CA ALA A 69 4.90 -5.90 3.71
C ALA A 69 3.65 -5.81 2.83
N ALA A 70 3.27 -4.61 2.37
CA ALA A 70 2.15 -4.42 1.45
C ALA A 70 2.40 -5.10 0.09
N GLU A 71 3.62 -5.04 -0.44
CA GLU A 71 4.01 -5.78 -1.64
C GLU A 71 3.94 -7.30 -1.41
N CYS A 72 4.42 -7.81 -0.26
CA CYS A 72 4.27 -9.23 0.07
C CYS A 72 2.79 -9.65 0.09
N LEU A 73 1.92 -8.83 0.66
CA LEU A 73 0.48 -9.08 0.71
C LEU A 73 -0.16 -9.07 -0.68
N SER A 74 0.28 -8.19 -1.58
CA SER A 74 -0.27 -8.12 -2.95
C SER A 74 0.00 -9.38 -3.77
N TYR A 75 1.06 -10.13 -3.46
CA TYR A 75 1.34 -11.43 -4.08
C TYR A 75 0.60 -12.61 -3.43
N LEU A 76 -0.02 -12.43 -2.27
CA LEU A 76 -0.63 -13.51 -1.50
C LEU A 76 -1.74 -14.26 -2.29
N PRO A 77 -2.69 -13.58 -2.98
CA PRO A 77 -3.75 -14.26 -3.73
C PRO A 77 -3.24 -15.16 -4.86
N GLU A 78 -2.08 -14.85 -5.43
CA GLU A 78 -1.43 -15.65 -6.46
C GLU A 78 -0.50 -16.72 -5.87
N ALA A 79 0.20 -16.41 -4.78
CA ALA A 79 1.19 -17.28 -4.16
C ALA A 79 0.60 -18.55 -3.53
N VAL A 80 -0.67 -18.53 -3.12
CA VAL A 80 -1.37 -19.70 -2.56
C VAL A 80 -1.60 -20.83 -3.57
N GLY A 81 -1.32 -20.59 -4.86
CA GLY A 81 -1.35 -21.60 -5.91
C GLY A 81 -2.78 -22.00 -6.32
N LYS A 82 -2.94 -23.26 -6.75
CA LYS A 82 -4.17 -23.76 -7.40
C LYS A 82 -5.01 -24.68 -6.52
N ASN A 83 -4.66 -24.85 -5.25
CA ASN A 83 -5.41 -25.73 -4.36
C ASN A 83 -6.78 -25.10 -4.07
N PRO A 84 -7.89 -25.77 -4.42
CA PRO A 84 -9.23 -25.19 -4.31
C PRO A 84 -9.61 -24.85 -2.86
N ALA A 85 -8.96 -25.44 -1.86
CA ALA A 85 -9.23 -25.11 -0.45
C ALA A 85 -8.86 -23.65 -0.09
N HIS A 86 -8.05 -22.95 -0.88
CA HIS A 86 -7.82 -21.51 -0.69
C HIS A 86 -8.98 -20.63 -1.16
N PHE A 87 -9.88 -21.15 -1.98
CA PHE A 87 -10.96 -20.40 -2.63
C PHE A 87 -12.35 -21.00 -2.33
N ASP A 88 -12.45 -22.09 -1.58
CA ASP A 88 -13.71 -22.72 -1.18
C ASP A 88 -13.78 -22.78 0.35
N LEU A 89 -14.69 -21.97 0.90
CA LEU A 89 -14.89 -21.84 2.35
C LEU A 89 -15.38 -23.14 3.00
N SER A 90 -16.24 -23.91 2.32
CA SER A 90 -16.74 -25.20 2.80
C SER A 90 -15.64 -26.25 2.83
N LEU A 91 -14.81 -26.28 1.78
CA LEU A 91 -13.68 -27.21 1.68
C LEU A 91 -12.59 -26.87 2.72
N ALA A 92 -12.29 -25.59 2.89
CA ALA A 92 -11.34 -25.10 3.90
C ALA A 92 -11.75 -25.52 5.31
N ARG A 93 -13.01 -25.22 5.69
CA ARG A 93 -13.57 -25.59 7.02
C ARG A 93 -13.50 -27.11 7.25
N ARG A 94 -13.77 -27.93 6.25
CA ARG A 94 -13.68 -29.39 6.34
C ARG A 94 -12.24 -29.88 6.54
N LYS A 95 -11.27 -29.30 5.82
CA LYS A 95 -9.85 -29.68 5.97
C LYS A 95 -9.28 -29.29 7.33
N VAL A 96 -9.70 -28.15 7.88
CA VAL A 96 -9.36 -27.75 9.25
C VAL A 96 -9.94 -28.74 10.27
N ALA A 97 -11.22 -29.11 10.11
CA ALA A 97 -11.88 -30.07 11.01
C ALA A 97 -11.26 -31.48 10.98
N ASN A 98 -10.68 -31.89 9.85
CA ASN A 98 -10.08 -33.20 9.67
C ASN A 98 -8.58 -33.26 10.06
N GLU A 99 -8.02 -32.22 10.69
CA GLU A 99 -6.60 -32.11 11.10
C GLU A 99 -5.58 -32.34 9.96
N GLN A 100 -6.03 -32.31 8.71
CA GLN A 100 -5.25 -32.78 7.56
C GLN A 100 -4.29 -31.72 6.97
N ALA A 101 -4.39 -30.48 7.44
CA ALA A 101 -3.55 -29.37 6.99
C ALA A 101 -3.43 -28.32 8.10
N SER A 102 -2.25 -27.72 8.23
CA SER A 102 -2.04 -26.53 9.06
C SER A 102 -2.81 -25.34 8.49
N GLY A 103 -4.08 -25.22 8.89
CA GLY A 103 -4.80 -23.98 9.28
C GLY A 103 -5.00 -22.82 8.31
N ASP A 104 -4.08 -22.56 7.39
CA ASP A 104 -3.94 -21.23 6.78
C ASP A 104 -4.51 -21.19 5.37
N TRP A 105 -5.81 -21.45 5.26
CA TRP A 105 -6.55 -21.28 3.99
C TRP A 105 -6.90 -19.82 3.77
N LEU A 106 -6.63 -19.32 2.56
CA LEU A 106 -6.79 -17.89 2.23
C LEU A 106 -8.24 -17.43 2.41
N VAL A 107 -9.20 -18.24 1.97
CA VAL A 107 -10.64 -17.97 2.11
C VAL A 107 -11.07 -17.74 3.57
N LEU A 108 -10.40 -18.36 4.55
CA LEU A 108 -10.69 -18.14 5.97
C LEU A 108 -10.18 -16.78 6.48
N LYS A 109 -9.25 -16.17 5.74
CA LYS A 109 -8.60 -14.90 6.06
C LYS A 109 -9.02 -13.77 5.14
N VAL A 110 -10.03 -13.97 4.30
CA VAL A 110 -10.46 -12.98 3.30
C VAL A 110 -10.89 -11.66 3.94
N GLN A 111 -11.58 -11.69 5.08
CA GLN A 111 -11.99 -10.50 5.80
C GLN A 111 -10.80 -9.67 6.28
N GLU A 112 -9.82 -10.33 6.90
CA GLU A 112 -8.58 -9.70 7.39
C GLU A 112 -7.81 -9.12 6.20
N LEU A 113 -7.72 -9.87 5.10
CA LEU A 113 -7.03 -9.44 3.88
C LEU A 113 -7.69 -8.21 3.25
N ILE A 114 -9.01 -8.21 3.09
CA ILE A 114 -9.77 -7.05 2.57
C ILE A 114 -9.61 -5.84 3.49
N SER A 115 -9.66 -6.05 4.80
CA SER A 115 -9.52 -4.97 5.79
C SER A 115 -8.16 -4.29 5.67
N VAL A 116 -7.08 -5.06 5.62
CA VAL A 116 -5.72 -4.53 5.46
C VAL A 116 -5.53 -3.89 4.07
N ALA A 117 -6.02 -4.52 3.00
CA ALA A 117 -5.95 -3.97 1.66
C ALA A 117 -6.69 -2.62 1.54
N TYR A 118 -7.86 -2.52 2.16
CA TYR A 118 -8.63 -1.28 2.26
C TYR A 118 -7.86 -0.20 3.01
N GLN A 119 -7.32 -0.53 4.19
CA GLN A 119 -6.52 0.42 4.98
C GLN A 119 -5.33 0.95 4.16
N ILE A 120 -4.62 0.07 3.45
CA ILE A 120 -3.52 0.47 2.57
C ILE A 120 -4.02 1.35 1.42
N SER A 121 -5.19 1.05 0.85
CA SER A 121 -5.77 1.82 -0.28
C SER A 121 -6.19 3.25 0.10
N THR A 122 -6.52 3.48 1.38
CA THR A 122 -7.00 4.79 1.88
C THR A 122 -6.00 5.49 2.80
N ILE A 123 -4.78 4.98 2.91
CA ILE A 123 -3.75 5.58 3.78
C ILE A 123 -3.22 6.89 3.20
N GLN A 124 -2.70 7.76 4.07
CA GLN A 124 -2.06 9.03 3.66
C GLN A 124 -0.79 8.86 2.82
N PHE A 125 -0.18 7.67 2.81
CA PHE A 125 1.02 7.40 2.02
C PHE A 125 0.70 7.11 0.56
N GLU A 126 0.89 8.11 -0.29
CA GLU A 126 0.45 8.06 -1.69
C GLU A 126 1.00 6.87 -2.47
N ASN A 127 2.26 6.51 -2.24
CA ASN A 127 2.94 5.41 -2.92
C ASN A 127 2.40 4.03 -2.51
N MET A 128 1.74 3.91 -1.36
CA MET A 128 1.17 2.64 -0.88
C MET A 128 -0.26 2.42 -1.36
N ARG A 129 -1.01 3.51 -1.60
CA ARG A 129 -2.42 3.43 -2.03
C ARG A 129 -2.61 2.52 -3.26
N PRO A 130 -1.81 2.61 -4.35
CA PRO A 130 -1.96 1.72 -5.50
C PRO A 130 -1.75 0.23 -5.16
N ILE A 131 -0.86 -0.08 -4.21
CA ILE A 131 -0.61 -1.46 -3.77
C ILE A 131 -1.86 -2.03 -3.12
N GLY A 132 -2.52 -1.25 -2.25
CA GLY A 132 -3.76 -1.64 -1.60
C GLY A 132 -4.91 -1.85 -2.60
N VAL A 133 -5.08 -0.93 -3.55
CA VAL A 133 -6.09 -1.05 -4.63
C VAL A 133 -5.81 -2.26 -5.54
N GLY A 134 -4.54 -2.51 -5.86
CA GLY A 134 -4.12 -3.69 -6.60
C GLY A 134 -4.45 -4.98 -5.86
N LEU A 135 -4.17 -5.05 -4.56
CA LEU A 135 -4.53 -6.19 -3.72
C LEU A 135 -6.05 -6.40 -3.66
N LEU A 136 -6.84 -5.35 -3.48
CA LEU A 136 -8.31 -5.45 -3.56
C LEU A 136 -8.76 -6.00 -4.91
N SER A 137 -8.11 -5.62 -6.01
CA SER A 137 -8.41 -6.12 -7.35
C SER A 137 -8.12 -7.62 -7.48
N SER A 138 -6.95 -8.07 -6.99
CA SER A 138 -6.61 -9.50 -6.96
C SER A 138 -7.58 -10.29 -6.08
N VAL A 139 -8.02 -9.75 -4.94
CA VAL A 139 -9.02 -10.40 -4.09
C VAL A 139 -10.35 -10.53 -4.82
N VAL A 140 -10.82 -9.48 -5.51
CA VAL A 140 -12.06 -9.56 -6.29
C VAL A 140 -11.95 -10.67 -7.34
N ASP A 141 -10.86 -10.72 -8.11
CA ASP A 141 -10.66 -11.75 -9.14
C ASP A 141 -10.63 -13.19 -8.60
N LYS A 142 -10.11 -13.38 -7.38
CA LYS A 142 -10.01 -14.72 -6.78
C LYS A 142 -11.28 -15.17 -6.09
N PHE A 143 -12.08 -14.23 -5.59
CA PHE A 143 -13.21 -14.53 -4.71
C PHE A 143 -14.59 -14.17 -5.31
N GLU A 144 -14.66 -13.63 -6.52
CA GLU A 144 -15.93 -13.22 -7.16
C GLU A 144 -16.95 -14.35 -7.30
N THR A 145 -16.51 -15.60 -7.55
CA THR A 145 -17.40 -16.75 -7.71
C THR A 145 -17.59 -17.56 -6.43
N VAL A 146 -17.05 -17.12 -5.30
CA VAL A 146 -17.04 -17.91 -4.07
C VAL A 146 -18.38 -17.73 -3.35
N PRO A 147 -19.15 -18.80 -3.15
CA PRO A 147 -20.45 -18.70 -2.50
C PRO A 147 -20.30 -18.39 -1.01
N ASP A 148 -21.26 -17.66 -0.46
CA ASP A 148 -21.37 -17.40 0.97
C ASP A 148 -22.04 -18.61 1.66
N PRO A 149 -21.36 -19.32 2.59
CA PRO A 149 -21.95 -20.43 3.33
C PRO A 149 -22.92 -19.98 4.43
N GLU A 150 -22.87 -18.71 4.83
CA GLU A 150 -23.76 -18.13 5.85
C GLU A 150 -25.04 -17.60 5.21
N LEU A 151 -24.99 -17.25 3.92
CA LEU A 151 -26.12 -16.71 3.17
C LEU A 151 -26.32 -17.45 1.82
N PRO A 152 -27.18 -18.50 1.78
CA PRO A 152 -27.40 -19.29 0.57
C PRO A 152 -27.89 -18.43 -0.61
N GLY A 153 -27.23 -18.56 -1.76
CA GLY A 153 -27.57 -17.83 -2.98
C GLY A 153 -26.82 -16.50 -3.17
N HIS A 154 -25.97 -16.12 -2.22
CA HIS A 154 -25.14 -14.92 -2.31
C HIS A 154 -23.66 -15.27 -2.46
N PHE A 155 -22.87 -14.34 -2.99
CA PHE A 155 -21.42 -14.44 -3.06
C PHE A 155 -20.74 -13.82 -1.83
N LEU A 156 -19.62 -14.41 -1.43
CA LEU A 156 -18.83 -14.01 -0.27
C LEU A 156 -18.38 -12.53 -0.32
N LEU A 157 -18.21 -11.98 -1.53
CA LEU A 157 -17.78 -10.59 -1.71
C LEU A 157 -18.91 -9.55 -1.62
N GLU A 158 -20.18 -9.96 -1.65
CA GLU A 158 -21.32 -9.03 -1.59
C GLU A 158 -21.30 -8.17 -0.32
N GLN A 159 -20.99 -8.77 0.83
CA GLN A 159 -20.89 -8.05 2.10
C GLN A 159 -19.76 -7.00 2.15
N TYR A 160 -18.78 -7.08 1.25
CA TYR A 160 -17.64 -6.15 1.19
C TYR A 160 -17.79 -5.08 0.11
N GLN A 161 -18.87 -5.09 -0.68
CA GLN A 161 -19.08 -4.16 -1.79
C GLN A 161 -18.96 -2.69 -1.37
N ALA A 162 -19.56 -2.30 -0.23
CA ALA A 162 -19.50 -0.92 0.23
C ALA A 162 -18.06 -0.45 0.47
N GLN A 163 -17.22 -1.33 1.00
CA GLN A 163 -15.80 -1.06 1.24
C GLN A 163 -15.00 -0.98 -0.07
N LEU A 164 -15.26 -1.90 -1.01
CA LEU A 164 -14.65 -1.90 -2.34
C LEU A 164 -15.02 -0.64 -3.13
N ILE A 165 -16.30 -0.26 -3.15
CA ILE A 165 -16.79 0.96 -3.80
C ILE A 165 -16.19 2.20 -3.17
N SER A 166 -16.06 2.23 -1.83
CA SER A 166 -15.39 3.32 -1.13
C SER A 166 -13.94 3.47 -1.58
N ALA A 167 -13.18 2.37 -1.65
CA ALA A 167 -11.80 2.38 -2.13
C ALA A 167 -11.69 2.85 -3.59
N VAL A 168 -12.58 2.38 -4.47
CA VAL A 168 -12.66 2.84 -5.86
C VAL A 168 -12.87 4.35 -5.92
N ARG A 169 -13.85 4.88 -5.17
CA ARG A 169 -14.13 6.32 -5.15
C ARG A 169 -12.91 7.11 -4.68
N THR A 170 -12.21 6.64 -3.65
CA THR A 170 -11.00 7.30 -3.15
C THR A 170 -9.87 7.25 -4.19
N ALA A 171 -9.69 6.14 -4.90
CA ALA A 171 -8.66 6.00 -5.94
C ALA A 171 -8.94 6.80 -7.21
N LEU A 172 -10.22 7.10 -7.48
CA LEU A 172 -10.67 7.90 -8.63
C LEU A 172 -10.87 9.38 -8.29
N ASP A 173 -10.47 9.82 -7.09
CA ASP A 173 -10.56 11.23 -6.71
C ASP A 173 -9.66 12.11 -7.60
N THR A 174 -10.06 13.37 -7.81
CA THR A 174 -9.34 14.34 -8.64
C THR A 174 -7.91 14.64 -8.16
N SER A 175 -7.60 14.37 -6.90
CA SER A 175 -6.25 14.51 -6.31
C SER A 175 -5.35 13.29 -6.55
N SER A 176 -5.86 12.22 -7.16
CA SER A 176 -5.13 10.97 -7.33
C SER A 176 -4.05 11.07 -8.42
N GLY A 177 -2.85 10.59 -8.11
CA GLY A 177 -1.78 10.42 -9.10
C GLY A 177 -2.14 9.36 -10.15
N PRO A 178 -1.46 9.36 -11.32
CA PRO A 178 -1.81 8.52 -12.47
C PRO A 178 -1.81 7.01 -12.15
N VAL A 179 -0.86 6.55 -11.32
CA VAL A 179 -0.74 5.13 -10.93
C VAL A 179 -1.93 4.68 -10.06
N LEU A 180 -2.37 5.54 -9.14
CA LEU A 180 -3.53 5.25 -8.30
C LEU A 180 -4.81 5.25 -9.12
N LEU A 181 -4.94 6.20 -10.06
CA LEU A 181 -6.08 6.31 -10.95
C LEU A 181 -6.23 5.07 -11.84
N GLU A 182 -5.12 4.58 -12.43
CA GLU A 182 -5.10 3.35 -13.22
C GLU A 182 -5.56 2.14 -12.40
N ALA A 183 -4.99 1.94 -11.21
CA ALA A 183 -5.39 0.85 -10.32
C ALA A 183 -6.86 0.97 -9.90
N GLY A 184 -7.32 2.18 -9.60
CA GLY A 184 -8.71 2.46 -9.23
C GLY A 184 -9.69 2.14 -10.36
N LEU A 185 -9.33 2.46 -11.61
CA LEU A 185 -10.15 2.14 -12.78
C LEU A 185 -10.24 0.63 -12.99
N LEU A 186 -9.13 -0.11 -12.85
CA LEU A 186 -9.13 -1.56 -12.93
C LEU A 186 -10.05 -2.18 -11.86
N LEU A 187 -9.93 -1.75 -10.60
CA LEU A 187 -10.81 -2.21 -9.53
C LEU A 187 -12.29 -1.89 -9.84
N ALA A 188 -12.58 -0.69 -10.36
CA ALA A 188 -13.94 -0.27 -10.70
C ALA A 188 -14.59 -1.17 -11.77
N THR A 189 -13.81 -1.69 -12.73
CA THR A 189 -14.34 -2.61 -13.75
C THR A 189 -14.76 -3.95 -13.15
N LYS A 190 -14.04 -4.41 -12.13
CA LYS A 190 -14.29 -5.70 -11.46
C LYS A 190 -15.46 -5.61 -10.48
N VAL A 191 -15.53 -4.53 -9.70
CA VAL A 191 -16.60 -4.33 -8.71
C VAL A 191 -17.98 -4.11 -9.35
N ARG A 192 -18.03 -3.64 -10.61
CA ARG A 192 -19.28 -3.52 -11.36
C ARG A 192 -19.88 -4.87 -11.81
N ALA A 193 -19.13 -5.96 -11.68
CA ALA A 193 -19.57 -7.30 -12.12
C ALA A 193 -20.40 -8.06 -11.06
N PHE A 194 -20.53 -7.50 -9.85
CA PHE A 194 -21.41 -8.03 -8.81
C PHE A 194 -22.89 -7.64 -9.04
#